data_AF-A0A0W7TLQ3-F1
#
_entry.id   AF-A0A0W7TLQ3-F1
#
_cell.length_a   1.000
_cell.length_b   1.000
_cell.length_c   1.000
_cell.angle_alpha   90.00
_cell.angle_beta   90.00
_cell.angle_gamma   90.00
#
_symmetry.space_group_name_H-M   'P 1'
#
loop_
_entity.id
_entity.type
_entity.pdbx_description
1 polymer ?
#
loop_
_entity_poly.entity_id
_entity_poly.type
_entity_poly.pdbx_seq_one_letter_code
_entity_poly.pdbx_strand_id
1 'polypeptide(L)' 'MNNTDMKFLVRANKEIIAKVDYIAQYHGISRNAEVNLALRKLIVDFEKEVEPIQLDSSDASSK' A
#
# COMPACT_ATOMS: atom_id res chain seq x y z
N MET A 1 -20.43 -4.48 6.48
CA MET A 1 -19.24 -4.13 5.67
C MET A 1 -18.09 -4.95 6.23
N ASN A 2 -17.63 -5.97 5.51
CA ASN A 2 -16.52 -6.81 5.99
C ASN A 2 -15.27 -5.93 6.05
N ASN A 3 -14.79 -5.71 7.27
CA ASN A 3 -13.70 -4.80 7.60
C ASN A 3 -12.38 -5.55 7.36
N THR A 4 -12.08 -5.86 6.09
CA THR A 4 -10.86 -6.60 5.68
C THR A 4 -9.61 -5.72 5.71
N ASP A 5 -9.71 -4.48 6.17
CA ASP A 5 -8.59 -3.56 6.28
C ASP A 5 -7.65 -4.00 7.40
N MET A 6 -6.48 -4.52 7.03
CA MET A 6 -5.41 -4.81 7.97
C MET A 6 -4.60 -3.55 8.28
N LYS A 7 -4.33 -3.29 9.56
CA LYS A 7 -3.43 -2.22 9.98
C LYS A 7 -2.02 -2.78 10.12
N PHE A 8 -1.05 -2.09 9.55
CA PHE A 8 0.37 -2.37 9.77
C PHE A 8 1.12 -1.07 10.03
N LEU A 9 2.20 -1.16 10.83
CA LEU A 9 3.05 -0.02 11.15
C LEU A 9 4.24 0.02 10.20
N VAL A 10 4.42 1.14 9.50
CA VAL A 10 5.61 1.40 8.67
C VAL A 10 6.56 2.30 9.44
N ARG A 11 7.82 1.90 9.54
CA ARG A 11 8.92 2.78 9.99
C ARG A 11 9.63 3.32 8.76
N ALA A 12 9.68 4.63 8.62
CA ALA A 12 10.39 5.32 7.55
C ALA A 12 11.14 6.54 8.11
N ASN A 13 12.16 7.00 7.38
CA ASN A 13 12.84 8.25 7.72
C ASN A 13 11.87 9.44 7.63
N LYS A 14 12.03 10.42 8.52
CA LYS A 14 11.28 11.68 8.53
C LYS A 14 11.21 12.35 7.16
N GLU A 15 12.32 12.33 6.40
CA GLU A 15 12.36 12.92 5.06
C GLU A 15 11.39 12.23 4.08
N ILE A 16 11.31 10.90 4.14
CA ILE A 16 10.39 10.13 3.30
C ILE A 16 8.95 10.49 3.64
N ILE A 17 8.62 10.53 4.93
CA ILE A 17 7.26 10.91 5.37
C ILE A 17 6.88 12.31 4.88
N ALA A 18 7.80 13.28 4.99
CA ALA A 18 7.56 14.64 4.52
C ALA A 18 7.32 14.71 3.01
N LYS A 19 8.05 13.91 2.21
CA LYS A 19 7.86 13.83 0.76
C LYS A 19 6.51 13.18 0.41
N VAL A 20 6.12 12.11 1.09
CA VAL A 20 4.80 11.48 0.89
C VAL A 20 3.68 12.45 1.25
N ASP A 21 3.82 13.22 2.32
CA ASP A 21 2.85 14.26 2.69
C ASP A 21 2.68 15.31 1.60
N TYR A 22 3.80 15.79 1.04
CA TYR A 22 3.77 16.76 -0.04
C TYR A 22 3.03 16.23 -1.27
N ILE A 23 3.30 14.98 -1.67
CA ILE A 23 2.64 14.34 -2.81
C ILE A 23 1.14 14.17 -2.54
N ALA A 24 0.78 13.68 -1.35
CA ALA A 24 -0.61 13.48 -0.96
C ALA A 24 -1.40 14.82 -0.99
N GLN A 25 -0.78 15.90 -0.50
CA GLN A 25 -1.35 17.26 -0.58
C GLN A 25 -1.52 17.72 -2.03
N TYR A 26 -0.52 17.51 -2.88
CA TYR A 26 -0.58 17.85 -4.30
C TYR A 26 -1.73 17.11 -5.02
N HIS A 27 -1.95 15.83 -4.70
CA HIS A 27 -3.06 15.04 -5.24
C HIS A 27 -4.41 15.30 -4.54
N GLY A 28 -4.44 16.06 -3.45
CA GLY A 28 -5.67 16.32 -2.67
C GLY A 28 -6.20 15.10 -1.91
N ILE A 29 -5.34 14.15 -1.54
CA ILE A 29 -5.73 12.93 -0.82
C ILE A 29 -4.97 12.78 0.50
N SER A 30 -5.39 11.83 1.35
CA SER A 30 -4.69 11.57 2.62
C SER A 30 -3.36 10.84 2.38
N ARG A 31 -2.40 11.01 3.31
CA ARG A 31 -1.13 10.24 3.32
C ARG A 31 -1.38 8.74 3.19
N ASN A 32 -2.35 8.21 3.93
CA ASN A 32 -2.67 6.78 3.88
C ASN A 32 -3.21 6.36 2.50
N ALA A 33 -4.03 7.20 1.86
CA ALA A 33 -4.49 6.94 0.51
C ALA A 33 -3.32 6.91 -0.49
N GLU A 34 -2.38 7.87 -0.38
CA GLU A 34 -1.18 7.90 -1.22
C GLU A 34 -0.28 6.66 -1.01
N VAL A 35 -0.07 6.25 0.25
CA VAL A 35 0.68 5.02 0.56
C VAL A 35 -0.03 3.78 -0.02
N ASN A 36 -1.36 3.70 0.09
CA ASN A 36 -2.12 2.60 -0.49
C ASN A 36 -2.03 2.58 -2.03
N LEU A 37 -2.01 3.75 -2.68
CA LEU A 37 -1.78 3.84 -4.13
C LEU A 37 -0.38 3.36 -4.51
N ALA A 38 0.64 3.76 -3.75
CA ALA A 38 2.02 3.32 -3.98
C ALA A 38 2.17 1.80 -3.84
N LEU A 39 1.51 1.17 -2.85
CA LEU A 39 1.51 -0.28 -2.69
C LEU A 39 0.83 -1.00 -3.86
N ARG A 40 -0.32 -0.49 -4.33
CA ARG A 40 -1.00 -1.06 -5.50
C ARG A 40 -0.14 -0.95 -6.76
N LYS A 41 0.51 0.19 -6.94
CA LYS A 41 1.42 0.42 -8.06
C LYS A 41 2.59 -0.56 -8.02
N LEU A 42 3.22 -0.75 -6.85
CA LEU A 42 4.30 -1.72 -6.66
C LEU A 42 3.88 -3.13 -7.10
N ILE A 43 2.70 -3.58 -6.69
CA ILE A 43 2.16 -4.90 -7.07
C ILE A 43 1.99 -4.99 -8.59
N VAL A 44 1.29 -4.03 -9.19
CA VAL A 44 1.00 -4.02 -10.63
C VAL A 44 2.29 -3.97 -11.46
N ASP A 45 3.26 -3.17 -11.05
CA ASP A 45 4.53 -3.03 -11.76
C ASP A 45 5.33 -4.35 -11.67
N PHE A 46 5.36 -4.99 -10.50
CA PHE A 46 5.97 -6.32 -10.33
C PHE A 46 5.30 -7.40 -11.18
N GLU A 47 3.96 -7.47 -11.17
CA GLU A 47 3.20 -8.49 -11.92
C GLU A 47 3.37 -8.35 -13.44
N LYS A 48 3.58 -7.13 -13.94
CA LYS A 48 3.88 -6.87 -15.35
C LYS A 48 5.27 -7.33 -15.75
N GLU A 49 6.24 -7.23 -14.84
CA GLU A 49 7.64 -7.55 -15.10
C GLU A 49 7.94 -9.05 -14.96
N VAL A 50 7.30 -9.73 -14.01
CA VAL A 50 7.63 -11.10 -13.62
C VAL A 50 6.50 -12.06 -13.97
N GLU A 51 5.46 -12.12 -13.14
CA GLU A 51 4.25 -12.92 -13.33
C GLU A 51 3.16 -12.51 -12.33
N PRO A 52 1.88 -12.85 -12.57
CA PRO A 52 0.79 -12.58 -11.62
C PRO A 52 0.99 -13.28 -10.27
N ILE A 53 0.82 -12.54 -9.18
CA ILE A 53 1.00 -13.09 -7.83
C ILE A 53 -0.18 -14.00 -7.49
N GLN A 54 0.09 -15.28 -7.22
CA GLN A 54 -0.91 -16.22 -6.72
C GLN A 54 -0.80 -16.29 -5.18
N LEU A 55 -1.76 -15.68 -4.47
CA LEU A 55 -1.88 -15.84 -3.02
C LEU A 55 -2.93 -16.91 -2.74
N ASP A 56 -2.53 -18.01 -2.09
CA ASP A 56 -3.47 -19.05 -1.67
C ASP A 56 -4.48 -18.47 -0.67
N SER A 57 -5.77 -18.72 -0.92
CA SER A 57 -6.90 -18.23 -0.13
C SER A 57 -6.90 -18.67 1.35
N SER A 58 -5.92 -19.46 1.79
CA SER A 58 -5.74 -19.93 3.17
C SER A 58 -5.16 -18.87 4.11
N ASP A 59 -4.47 -17.86 3.60
CA ASP A 59 -3.74 -16.90 4.44
C ASP A 59 -4.57 -15.66 4.85
N ALA A 60 -5.79 -15.53 4.32
CA ALA A 60 -6.75 -14.50 4.73
C ALA A 60 -7.54 -14.88 6.00
N SER A 61 -7.30 -16.06 6.58
CA SER A 61 -8.06 -16.57 7.72
C SER A 61 -7.20 -17.36 8.72
N SER A 62 -6.12 -16.77 9.21
CA SER A 62 -5.45 -17.24 10.42
C SER A 62 -5.74 -16.31 11.61
N LYS A 63 -6.83 -16.66 12.32
CA LYS A 63 -7.19 -16.44 13.73
C LYS A 63 -7.19 -15.03 14.34
#